data_AF-A0A4U3AIK8-F1
#
_entry.id   AF-A0A4U3AIK8-F1
#
_cell.length_a   1.000
_cell.length_b   1.000
_cell.length_c   1.000
_cell.angle_alpha   90.00
_cell.angle_beta   90.00
_cell.angle_gamma   90.00
#
_symmetry.space_group_name_H-M   'P 1'
#
loop_
_entity.id
_entity.type
_entity.pdbx_description
1 polymer ?
#
loop_
_entity_poly.entity_id
_entity_poly.type
_entity_poly.pdbx_seq_one_letter_code
_entity_poly.pdbx_strand_id
1 'polypeptide(L)'
;MLHKISQFTIKLSSILLSLLLLLNLPYLFITQQGFTFQPIYFFNQIVTMLKLVFSPESLLVIGSDPKFGHLKTTPLFPTVLEPYLYSFIVLFVAFLLALFISSSMAFFYFLAKDYIKKWINRIVFILEAVPDMMMMI
;
A
#
# COMPACT_ATOMS: atom_id res chain seq x y z
N MET A 1 -27.40 9.83 2.61
CA MET A 1 -26.04 9.27 2.46
C MET A 1 -25.68 8.27 3.56
N LEU A 2 -26.04 8.53 4.82
CA LEU A 2 -25.73 7.65 5.97
C LEU A 2 -26.17 6.18 5.80
N HIS A 3 -27.37 5.95 5.26
CA HIS A 3 -27.88 4.60 4.99
C HIS A 3 -27.04 3.83 3.96
N LYS A 4 -26.52 4.51 2.92
CA LYS A 4 -25.68 3.87 1.89
C LYS A 4 -24.32 3.49 2.47
N ILE A 5 -23.75 4.36 3.31
CA ILE A 5 -22.49 4.10 4.02
C ILE A 5 -22.66 2.93 4.99
N SER A 6 -23.75 2.89 5.76
CA SER A 6 -24.06 1.78 6.67
C SER A 6 -24.26 0.45 5.93
N GLN A 7 -24.98 0.44 4.81
CA GLN A 7 -25.10 -0.77 4.00
C GLN A 7 -23.76 -1.24 3.44
N PHE A 8 -22.89 -0.31 3.04
CA PHE A 8 -21.55 -0.63 2.56
C PHE A 8 -20.69 -1.23 3.67
N THR A 9 -20.67 -0.65 4.88
CA THR A 9 -19.89 -1.18 6.00
C THR A 9 -20.39 -2.55 6.45
N ILE A 10 -21.70 -2.78 6.48
CA ILE A 10 -22.28 -4.10 6.80
C ILE A 10 -21.86 -5.15 5.76
N LYS A 11 -21.94 -4.82 4.47
CA LYS A 11 -21.50 -5.73 3.40
C LYS A 11 -20.01 -6.05 3.50
N LEU A 12 -19.18 -5.02 3.71
CA LEU A 12 -17.74 -5.18 3.88
C LEU A 12 -17.40 -6.06 5.09
N SER A 13 -18.05 -5.81 6.22
CA SER A 13 -17.89 -6.61 7.45
C SER A 13 -18.30 -8.06 7.23
N SER A 14 -19.41 -8.31 6.53
CA SER A 14 -19.87 -9.66 6.18
C SER A 14 -18.86 -10.40 5.29
N ILE A 15 -18.27 -9.72 4.31
CA ILE A 15 -17.22 -10.30 3.44
C ILE A 15 -15.97 -10.64 4.25
N LEU A 16 -15.52 -9.75 5.13
CA LEU A 16 -14.36 -10.00 5.98
C LEU A 16 -14.60 -11.17 6.93
N LEU A 17 -15.80 -11.24 7.54
CA LEU A 17 -16.19 -12.34 8.41
C LEU A 17 -16.24 -13.67 7.65
N SER A 18 -16.84 -13.69 6.46
CA SER A 18 -16.94 -14.93 5.66
C SER A 18 -15.56 -15.41 5.20
N LEU A 19 -14.67 -14.49 4.82
CA LEU A 19 -13.28 -14.81 4.48
C LEU A 19 -12.54 -15.41 5.69
N LEU A 20 -12.68 -14.80 6.87
CA LEU A 20 -12.06 -15.26 8.11
C LEU A 20 -12.54 -16.67 8.48
N LEU A 21 -13.84 -16.94 8.37
CA LEU A 21 -14.41 -18.26 8.63
C LEU A 21 -13.91 -19.30 7.62
N LEU A 22 -13.86 -18.94 6.34
CA LEU A 22 -13.45 -19.83 5.26
C LEU A 22 -11.95 -20.19 5.36
N LEU A 23 -11.10 -19.21 5.71
CA LEU A 23 -9.67 -19.41 5.90
C LEU A 23 -9.38 -20.38 7.06
N ASN A 24 -10.19 -20.32 8.12
CA ASN A 24 -10.01 -21.15 9.32
C ASN A 24 -10.79 -22.47 9.28
N LEU A 25 -11.64 -22.70 8.28
CA LEU A 25 -12.47 -23.90 8.13
C LEU A 25 -11.67 -25.21 8.21
N PRO A 26 -10.45 -25.34 7.64
CA PRO A 26 -9.65 -26.55 7.78
C PRO A 26 -9.41 -26.95 9.25
N TYR A 27 -9.24 -25.98 10.15
CA TYR A 27 -9.01 -26.24 11.58
C TYR A 27 -10.24 -26.76 12.32
N LEU A 28 -11.43 -26.71 11.72
CA LEU A 28 -12.63 -27.29 12.29
C LEU A 28 -12.67 -28.82 12.14
N PHE A 29 -11.94 -29.35 11.16
CA PHE A 29 -11.97 -30.78 10.82
C PHE A 29 -10.60 -31.47 10.85
N ILE A 30 -9.49 -30.74 10.67
CA ILE A 30 -8.16 -31.33 10.48
C ILE A 30 -7.32 -31.17 11.74
N THR A 31 -6.81 -32.31 12.24
CA THR A 31 -5.87 -32.38 13.36
C THR A 31 -4.64 -33.18 12.97
N GLN A 32 -3.57 -33.09 13.76
CA GLN A 32 -2.34 -33.88 13.55
C GLN A 32 -2.56 -35.40 13.55
N GLN A 33 -3.71 -35.88 14.07
CA GLN A 33 -4.03 -37.30 14.23
C GLN A 33 -5.19 -37.78 13.31
N GLY A 34 -5.76 -36.90 12.47
CA GLY A 34 -6.81 -37.26 11.52
C GLY A 34 -7.96 -36.24 11.41
N PHE A 35 -9.05 -36.67 10.76
CA PHE A 35 -10.27 -35.88 10.59
C PHE A 35 -11.18 -36.02 11.83
N THR A 36 -11.26 -34.97 12.65
CA THR A 36 -12.14 -34.92 13.82
C THR A 36 -12.77 -33.54 13.95
N PHE A 37 -14.04 -33.46 14.33
CA PHE A 37 -14.75 -32.20 14.54
C PHE A 37 -14.28 -31.53 15.84
N GLN A 38 -13.55 -30.40 15.73
CA GLN A 38 -12.98 -29.69 16.87
C GLN A 38 -13.35 -28.19 16.90
N PRO A 39 -14.57 -27.84 17.35
CA PRO A 39 -15.05 -26.46 17.38
C PRO A 39 -14.18 -25.51 18.22
N ILE A 40 -13.69 -25.99 19.37
CA ILE A 40 -12.88 -25.17 20.28
C ILE A 40 -11.57 -24.76 19.62
N TYR A 41 -10.95 -25.68 18.87
CA TYR A 41 -9.72 -25.41 18.13
C TYR A 41 -9.94 -24.40 17.00
N PHE A 42 -11.05 -24.53 16.27
CA PHE A 42 -11.47 -23.56 15.26
C PHE A 42 -11.64 -22.14 15.83
N PHE A 43 -12.35 -21.99 16.95
CA PHE A 43 -12.50 -20.67 17.60
C PHE A 43 -11.17 -20.10 18.07
N ASN A 44 -10.28 -20.94 18.63
CA ASN A 44 -8.95 -20.50 19.03
C ASN A 44 -8.13 -20.01 17.83
N GLN A 45 -8.21 -20.68 16.68
CA GLN A 45 -7.51 -20.25 15.47
C GLN A 45 -8.07 -18.96 14.89
N ILE A 46 -9.39 -18.76 14.92
CA ILE A 46 -10.00 -17.47 14.55
C ILE A 46 -9.44 -16.35 15.42
N VAL A 47 -9.41 -16.53 16.75
CA VAL A 47 -8.91 -15.52 17.69
C VAL A 47 -7.41 -15.26 17.44
N THR A 48 -6.62 -16.29 17.18
CA THR A 48 -5.19 -16.16 16.86
C THR A 48 -4.97 -15.41 15.55
N MET A 49 -5.70 -15.74 14.48
CA MET A 49 -5.64 -15.01 13.21
C MET A 49 -6.04 -13.55 13.38
N LEU A 50 -7.08 -13.28 14.17
CA LEU A 50 -7.52 -11.92 14.48
C LEU A 50 -6.41 -11.14 15.21
N LYS A 51 -5.77 -11.75 16.21
CA LYS A 51 -4.60 -11.16 16.91
C LYS A 51 -3.43 -10.86 15.96
N LEU A 52 -3.14 -11.74 15.01
CA LEU A 52 -2.09 -11.54 14.00
C LEU A 52 -2.42 -10.38 13.05
N VAL A 53 -3.67 -10.26 12.61
CA VAL A 53 -4.13 -9.13 11.77
C VAL A 53 -4.01 -7.80 12.52
N PHE A 54 -4.33 -7.78 13.83
CA PHE A 54 -4.18 -6.60 14.66
C PHE A 54 -2.74 -6.32 15.12
N SER A 55 -1.81 -7.27 14.91
CA SER A 55 -0.40 -7.16 15.28
C SER A 55 0.50 -7.38 14.05
N PRO A 56 0.43 -6.51 13.03
CA PRO A 56 1.13 -6.70 11.76
C PRO A 56 2.66 -6.78 11.93
N GLU A 57 3.22 -6.19 12.98
CA GLU A 57 4.65 -6.27 13.35
C GLU A 57 5.13 -7.70 13.63
N SER A 58 4.21 -8.61 13.98
CA SER A 58 4.53 -10.03 14.25
C SER A 58 4.56 -10.92 13.00
N LEU A 59 4.20 -10.36 11.83
CA LEU A 59 4.19 -11.12 10.58
C LEU A 59 5.62 -11.32 10.07
N LEU A 60 6.01 -12.58 9.89
CA LEU A 60 7.31 -12.95 9.35
C LEU A 60 7.16 -13.39 7.89
N VAL A 61 7.98 -12.81 7.00
CA VAL A 61 8.18 -13.30 5.63
C VAL A 61 9.23 -14.39 5.69
N ILE A 62 8.90 -15.56 5.17
CA ILE A 62 9.86 -16.64 4.96
C ILE A 62 10.50 -16.42 3.59
N GLY A 63 11.70 -15.87 3.57
CA GLY A 63 12.50 -15.73 2.35
C GLY A 63 13.46 -16.91 2.20
N SER A 64 13.63 -17.42 0.98
CA SER A 64 14.75 -18.29 0.62
C SER A 64 15.98 -17.43 0.31
N ASP A 65 17.02 -17.53 1.13
CA ASP A 65 18.30 -16.89 0.84
C ASP A 65 18.98 -17.70 -0.29
N PRO A 66 19.29 -17.11 -1.47
CA PRO A 66 19.82 -17.88 -2.61
C PRO A 66 21.25 -18.38 -2.39
N LYS A 67 21.95 -17.91 -1.34
CA LYS A 67 23.36 -18.25 -1.08
C LYS A 67 23.55 -19.36 -0.04
N PHE A 68 22.57 -19.60 0.82
CA PHE A 68 22.64 -20.59 1.89
C PHE A 68 21.22 -21.11 2.05
N GLY A 69 20.96 -22.40 1.82
CA GLY A 69 19.63 -23.03 1.83
C GLY A 69 18.87 -23.01 3.17
N HIS A 70 19.05 -21.97 3.98
CA HIS A 70 18.32 -21.68 5.20
C HIS A 70 17.19 -20.70 4.91
N LEU A 71 15.99 -21.07 5.38
CA LEU A 71 14.81 -20.21 5.39
C LEU A 71 15.09 -19.05 6.36
N LYS A 72 15.29 -17.84 5.82
CA LYS A 72 15.47 -16.65 6.63
C LYS A 72 14.11 -16.02 6.87
N THR A 73 13.71 -15.96 8.13
CA THR A 73 12.50 -15.23 8.54
C THR A 73 12.84 -13.76 8.74
N THR A 74 12.33 -12.89 7.86
CA THR A 74 12.43 -11.43 8.03
C THR A 74 11.10 -10.87 8.46
N PRO A 75 11.05 -9.87 9.36
CA PRO A 75 9.79 -9.24 9.74
C PRO A 75 9.20 -8.47 8.53
N LEU A 76 7.92 -8.67 8.25
CA LEU A 76 7.21 -8.06 7.13
C LEU A 76 7.09 -6.54 7.34
N PHE A 77 6.93 -6.12 8.58
CA PHE A 77 7.03 -4.74 9.03
C PHE A 77 8.27 -4.61 9.93
N PRO A 78 9.21 -3.69 9.65
CA PRO A 78 9.06 -2.50 8.81
C PRO A 78 9.47 -2.67 7.34
N THR A 79 9.97 -3.85 6.94
CA THR A 79 10.59 -4.10 5.63
C THR A 79 9.75 -3.65 4.43
N VAL A 80 8.43 -3.84 4.47
CA VAL A 80 7.52 -3.41 3.40
C VAL A 80 7.11 -1.94 3.58
N LEU A 81 6.93 -1.49 4.81
CA LEU A 81 6.44 -0.14 5.12
C LEU A 81 7.45 0.95 4.74
N GLU A 82 8.73 0.70 5.03
CA GLU A 82 9.81 1.67 4.82
C GLU A 82 9.93 2.15 3.36
N PRO A 83 9.99 1.28 2.33
CA PRO A 83 10.00 1.71 0.94
C PRO A 83 8.79 2.56 0.55
N TYR A 84 7.59 2.20 1.02
CA TYR A 84 6.38 2.96 0.74
C TYR A 84 6.39 4.33 1.42
N LEU A 85 6.78 4.41 2.68
CA LEU A 85 6.92 5.68 3.40
C LEU A 85 7.97 6.56 2.74
N TYR A 86 9.12 6.00 2.39
CA TYR A 86 10.17 6.73 1.67
C TYR A 86 9.63 7.31 0.36
N SER A 87 8.96 6.48 -0.46
CA SER A 87 8.38 6.90 -1.73
C SER A 87 7.34 7.99 -1.55
N PHE A 88 6.47 7.84 -0.53
CA PHE A 88 5.46 8.83 -0.19
C PHE A 88 6.07 10.17 0.22
N ILE A 89 7.10 10.16 1.07
CA ILE A 89 7.79 11.38 1.51
C ILE A 89 8.42 12.09 0.31
N VAL A 90 9.12 11.35 -0.56
CA VAL A 90 9.75 11.92 -1.76
C VAL A 90 8.71 12.56 -2.68
N LEU A 91 7.62 11.84 -2.99
CA LEU A 91 6.52 12.36 -3.81
C LEU A 91 5.88 13.61 -3.19
N PHE A 92 5.65 13.60 -1.89
CA PHE A 92 5.03 14.70 -1.18
C PHE A 92 5.91 15.96 -1.19
N VAL A 93 7.21 15.81 -0.94
CA VAL A 93 8.16 16.92 -1.02
C VAL A 93 8.28 17.45 -2.45
N ALA A 94 8.37 16.56 -3.45
CA ALA A 94 8.42 16.95 -4.86
C ALA A 94 7.15 17.72 -5.26
N PHE A 95 5.98 17.29 -4.79
CA PHE A 95 4.72 17.98 -5.01
C PHE A 95 4.73 19.40 -4.42
N LEU A 96 5.19 19.58 -3.18
CA LEU A 96 5.27 20.90 -2.55
C LEU A 96 6.21 21.84 -3.32
N LEU A 97 7.36 21.33 -3.76
CA LEU A 97 8.30 22.10 -4.57
C LEU A 97 7.68 22.48 -5.93
N ALA A 98 7.06 21.52 -6.61
CA ALA A 98 6.38 21.76 -7.88
C ALA A 98 5.28 22.81 -7.74
N LEU A 99 4.50 22.77 -6.66
CA LEU A 99 3.45 23.74 -6.37
C LEU A 99 4.04 25.15 -6.18
N PHE A 100 5.11 25.27 -5.40
CA PHE A 100 5.78 26.56 -5.16
C PHE A 100 6.37 27.16 -6.45
N ILE A 101 7.07 26.34 -7.23
CA ILE A 101 7.67 26.76 -8.51
C ILE A 101 6.58 27.13 -9.51
N SER A 102 5.53 26.30 -9.64
CA SER A 102 4.40 26.55 -10.52
C SER A 102 3.67 27.84 -10.17
N SER A 103 3.40 28.07 -8.88
CA SER A 103 2.75 29.30 -8.39
C SER A 103 3.60 30.54 -8.69
N SER A 104 4.91 30.47 -8.43
CA SER A 104 5.84 31.57 -8.74
C SER A 104 5.90 31.83 -10.24
N MET A 105 5.98 30.78 -11.05
CA MET A 105 6.04 30.88 -12.51
C MET A 105 4.75 31.44 -13.10
N ALA A 106 3.59 31.06 -12.57
CA ALA A 106 2.29 31.60 -12.97
C ALA A 106 2.20 33.10 -12.68
N PHE A 107 2.71 33.55 -11.54
CA PHE A 107 2.80 34.97 -11.21
C PHE A 107 3.69 35.73 -12.20
N PHE A 108 4.91 35.24 -12.47
CA PHE A 108 5.80 35.87 -13.45
C PHE A 108 5.21 35.86 -14.87
N TYR A 109 4.54 34.77 -15.26
CA TYR A 109 3.86 34.66 -16.55
C TYR A 109 2.77 35.71 -16.72
N PHE A 110 1.99 36.00 -15.66
CA PHE A 110 0.98 37.05 -15.68
C PHE A 110 1.58 38.44 -15.95
N LEU A 111 2.70 38.77 -15.31
CA LEU A 111 3.40 40.05 -15.47
C LEU A 111 4.24 40.14 -16.76
N ALA A 112 4.53 39.02 -17.42
CA ALA A 112 5.44 38.96 -18.56
C ALA A 112 4.85 39.55 -19.86
N LYS A 113 5.72 40.13 -20.69
CA LYS A 113 5.42 40.55 -22.06
C LYS A 113 5.23 39.34 -22.98
N ASP A 114 4.49 39.49 -24.08
CA ASP A 114 4.13 38.39 -25.00
C ASP A 114 5.32 37.63 -25.58
N TYR A 115 6.46 38.30 -25.78
CA TYR A 115 7.70 37.66 -26.22
C TYR A 115 8.21 36.62 -25.20
N ILE A 116 8.18 36.95 -23.91
CA ILE A 116 8.66 36.07 -22.83
C ILE A 116 7.68 34.91 -22.63
N LYS A 117 6.37 35.16 -22.73
CA LYS A 117 5.33 34.12 -22.68
C LYS A 117 5.53 33.05 -23.75
N LYS A 118 5.86 33.46 -24.99
CA LYS A 118 6.18 32.53 -26.09
C LYS A 118 7.36 31.62 -25.77
N TRP A 119 8.40 32.15 -25.13
CA TRP A 119 9.55 31.36 -24.72
C TRP A 119 9.23 30.39 -23.58
N ILE A 120 8.47 30.82 -22.57
CA ILE A 120 8.03 29.96 -21.45
C ILE A 120 7.25 28.76 -21.98
N ASN A 121 6.25 28.98 -22.84
CA ASN A 121 5.43 27.89 -23.39
C ASN A 121 6.27 26.90 -24.21
N ARG A 122 7.29 27.37 -24.92
CA ARG A 122 8.18 26.50 -25.71
C ARG A 122 9.05 25.61 -24.82
N ILE A 123 9.54 26.15 -23.70
CA ILE A 123 10.34 25.39 -22.72
C ILE A 123 9.47 24.35 -22.01
N VAL A 124 8.28 24.74 -21.55
CA VAL A 124 7.32 23.83 -20.90
C VAL A 124 6.94 22.68 -21.83
N PHE A 125 6.65 22.98 -23.11
CA PHE A 125 6.32 21.96 -24.09
C PHE A 125 7.44 20.92 -24.29
N ILE A 126 8.70 21.37 -24.31
CA ILE A 126 9.85 20.45 -24.45
C ILE A 126 9.96 19.57 -23.19
N LEU A 127 9.82 20.16 -22.00
CA LEU A 127 9.90 19.43 -20.74
C LEU A 127 8.76 18.41 -20.58
N GLU A 128 7.54 18.75 -20.99
CA GLU A 128 6.37 17.85 -20.95
C GLU A 128 6.49 16.70 -21.97
N ALA A 129 7.22 16.91 -23.07
CA ALA A 129 7.42 15.89 -24.09
C ALA A 129 8.47 14.83 -23.72
N VAL A 130 9.26 15.03 -22.66
CA VAL A 130 10.25 14.04 -22.21
C VAL A 130 9.57 12.95 -21.38
N PRO A 131 9.64 11.67 -21.78
CA PRO A 131 9.08 10.58 -20.98
C PRO A 131 9.75 10.45 -19.62
N ASP A 132 8.98 10.16 -18.57
CA ASP A 132 9.49 9.98 -17.20
C ASP A 132 10.62 8.94 -17.12
N MET A 133 10.52 7.86 -17.91
CA MET A 133 11.55 6.81 -18.01
C MET A 133 12.91 7.35 -18.49
N MET A 134 12.92 8.38 -19.34
CA MET A 134 14.17 8.99 -19.82
C MET A 134 14.78 9.95 -18.81
N MET A 135 13.99 10.53 -17.90
CA MET A 135 14.50 11.34 -16.79
C MET A 135 15.14 10.49 -15.68
N MET A 136 14.89 9.18 -15.68
CA MET A 136 15.34 8.24 -14.64
C MET A 136 16.72 7.62 -14.93
N ILE A 137 17.29 7.83 -16.13
CA ILE A 137 18.61 7.35 -16.59
C ILE A 137 19.64 8.48 -16.43
#